data_AF-A0A2G6APL2-F1
#
_entry.id   AF-A0A2G6APL2-F1
#
_cell.length_a   1.000
_cell.length_b   1.000
_cell.length_c   1.000
_cell.angle_alpha   90.00
_cell.angle_beta   90.00
_cell.angle_gamma   90.00
#
_symmetry.space_group_name_H-M   'P 1'
#
loop_
_entity.id
_entity.type
_entity.pdbx_description
1 polymer ?
#
loop_
_entity_poly.entity_id
_entity_poly.type
_entity_poly.pdbx_seq_one_letter_code
_entity_poly.pdbx_strand_id
1 'polypeptide(L)'
;HVAELGKPITKELKESLKIKNKDQVEINLDVAHVVINYLNEKTGKQFKAQSTATKKFIAGRVKEGYTQEDFMKVIDLKVSQWINHTEFSRFLRPSTLFNATNFENYVNELAIVQKPKKRMLALPVLDFTKGDEHV
;
A
#
# COMPACT_ATOMS: atom_id res chain seq x y z
N HIS A 1 -33.07 34.23 -43.10
CA HIS A 1 -33.25 33.89 -41.66
C HIS A 1 -34.15 32.66 -41.64
N VAL A 2 -33.84 31.50 -41.10
CA VAL A 2 -32.95 31.05 -40.03
C VAL A 2 -32.91 29.51 -40.15
N ALA A 3 -31.77 28.87 -39.90
CA ALA A 3 -31.73 27.47 -39.45
C ALA A 3 -30.35 27.21 -38.83
N GLU A 4 -30.22 27.54 -37.55
CA GLU A 4 -29.08 27.18 -36.72
C GLU A 4 -29.03 25.66 -36.56
N LEU A 5 -28.11 25.03 -37.27
CA LEU A 5 -27.77 23.61 -37.08
C LEU A 5 -27.12 23.43 -35.70
N GLY A 6 -27.82 22.69 -34.84
CA GLY A 6 -27.33 22.23 -33.54
C GLY A 6 -25.99 21.52 -33.65
N LYS A 7 -24.98 22.09 -32.98
CA LYS A 7 -23.64 21.50 -32.88
C LYS A 7 -23.70 20.26 -31.98
N PRO A 8 -23.08 19.12 -32.36
CA PRO A 8 -23.16 17.88 -31.60
C PRO A 8 -22.41 18.00 -30.27
N ILE A 9 -23.15 17.83 -29.17
CA ILE A 9 -22.73 17.94 -27.75
C ILE A 9 -21.60 16.95 -27.35
N THR A 10 -21.16 16.07 -28.25
CA THR A 10 -20.26 14.95 -27.90
C THR A 10 -18.76 15.26 -27.95
N LYS A 11 -18.30 16.32 -28.61
CA LYS A 11 -16.86 16.63 -28.71
C LYS A 11 -16.30 17.29 -27.44
N GLU A 12 -17.04 18.21 -26.84
CA GLU A 12 -16.61 19.01 -25.69
C GLU A 12 -16.46 18.18 -24.40
N LEU A 13 -17.32 17.17 -24.22
CA LEU A 13 -17.27 16.25 -23.08
C LEU A 13 -16.02 15.36 -23.12
N LYS A 14 -15.59 14.96 -24.33
CA LYS A 14 -14.40 14.11 -24.52
C LYS A 14 -13.10 14.88 -24.26
N GLU A 15 -13.07 16.17 -24.59
CA GLU A 15 -11.91 17.04 -24.38
C GLU A 15 -11.74 17.38 -22.89
N SER A 16 -12.85 17.69 -22.20
CA SER A 16 -12.86 17.95 -20.75
C SER A 16 -12.42 16.73 -19.93
N LEU A 17 -12.80 15.51 -20.34
CA LEU A 17 -12.31 14.27 -19.74
C LEU A 17 -10.82 14.06 -19.97
N LYS A 18 -10.27 14.49 -21.11
CA LYS A 18 -8.85 14.29 -21.46
C LYS A 18 -7.92 15.20 -20.67
N ILE A 19 -8.37 16.41 -20.33
CA ILE A 19 -7.62 17.38 -19.52
C ILE A 19 -7.53 16.93 -18.06
N LYS A 20 -8.65 16.48 -17.45
CA LYS A 20 -8.65 15.96 -16.06
C LYS A 20 -7.81 14.70 -15.87
N ASN A 21 -7.74 13.83 -16.89
CA ASN A 21 -6.92 12.62 -16.81
C ASN A 21 -5.41 12.92 -16.91
N LYS A 22 -4.99 14.00 -17.56
CA LYS A 22 -3.56 14.29 -17.77
C LYS A 22 -2.86 14.70 -16.46
N ASP A 23 -3.49 15.58 -15.69
CA ASP A 23 -2.98 16.05 -14.40
C ASP A 23 -2.88 14.91 -13.36
N GLN A 24 -3.93 14.08 -13.27
CA GLN A 24 -3.93 12.90 -12.43
C GLN A 24 -2.84 11.90 -12.82
N VAL A 25 -2.61 11.66 -14.12
CA VAL A 25 -1.57 10.73 -14.58
C VAL A 25 -0.16 11.22 -14.21
N GLU A 26 0.07 12.53 -14.20
CA GLU A 26 1.36 13.12 -13.84
C GLU A 26 1.63 13.01 -12.33
N ILE A 27 0.64 13.30 -11.50
CA ILE A 27 0.72 13.12 -10.03
C ILE A 27 0.94 11.64 -9.67
N ASN A 28 0.23 10.73 -10.34
CA ASN A 28 0.40 9.29 -10.13
C ASN A 28 1.79 8.79 -10.57
N LEU A 29 2.40 9.42 -11.57
CA LEU A 29 3.75 9.11 -12.00
C LEU A 29 4.78 9.55 -10.95
N ASP A 30 4.60 10.72 -10.36
CA ASP A 30 5.47 11.25 -9.30
C ASP A 30 5.43 10.35 -8.05
N VAL A 31 4.23 10.03 -7.56
CA VAL A 31 4.05 9.10 -6.43
C VAL A 31 4.67 7.73 -6.75
N ALA A 32 4.49 7.24 -7.97
CA ALA A 32 5.11 5.98 -8.39
C ALA A 32 6.64 6.04 -8.38
N HIS A 33 7.23 7.16 -8.77
CA HIS A 33 8.66 7.38 -8.68
C HIS A 33 9.16 7.39 -7.25
N VAL A 34 8.53 8.16 -6.37
CA VAL A 34 8.93 8.29 -4.96
C VAL A 34 8.86 6.94 -4.24
N VAL A 35 7.72 6.23 -4.36
CA VAL A 35 7.48 4.94 -3.69
C VAL A 35 8.48 3.88 -4.15
N ILE A 36 8.79 3.84 -5.44
CA ILE A 36 9.69 2.82 -6.00
C ILE A 36 11.14 3.15 -5.71
N ASN A 37 11.52 4.43 -5.74
CA ASN A 37 12.83 4.85 -5.31
C ASN A 37 13.07 4.44 -3.85
N TYR A 38 12.08 4.68 -2.99
CA TYR A 38 12.16 4.28 -1.59
C TYR A 38 12.28 2.76 -1.40
N LEU A 39 11.51 1.96 -2.17
CA LEU A 39 11.66 0.50 -2.17
C LEU A 39 13.06 0.07 -2.63
N ASN A 40 13.61 0.73 -3.65
CA ASN A 40 14.94 0.45 -4.18
C ASN A 40 16.03 0.72 -3.13
N GLU A 41 15.97 1.88 -2.46
CA GLU A 41 16.89 2.26 -1.39
C GLU A 41 16.84 1.26 -0.23
N LYS A 42 15.62 0.85 0.19
CA LYS A 42 15.43 -0.10 1.30
C LYS A 42 15.85 -1.52 0.99
N THR A 43 15.72 -1.96 -0.26
CA THR A 43 16.00 -3.36 -0.65
C THR A 43 17.35 -3.54 -1.36
N GLY A 44 18.03 -2.45 -1.69
CA GLY A 44 19.22 -2.45 -2.56
C GLY A 44 18.93 -2.94 -3.98
N LYS A 45 17.67 -2.90 -4.42
CA LYS A 45 17.25 -3.34 -5.77
C LYS A 45 17.04 -2.13 -6.68
N GLN A 46 16.94 -2.36 -7.98
CA GLN A 46 16.74 -1.30 -8.98
C GLN A 46 15.50 -1.56 -9.83
N PHE A 47 14.32 -1.41 -9.22
CA PHE A 47 13.03 -1.50 -9.90
C PHE A 47 12.74 -0.25 -10.73
N LYS A 48 12.05 -0.44 -11.87
CA LYS A 48 11.66 0.64 -12.78
C LYS A 48 10.32 1.24 -12.36
N ALA A 49 10.35 2.47 -11.84
CA ALA A 49 9.14 3.24 -11.52
C ALA A 49 8.30 3.57 -12.76
N GLN A 50 8.96 3.78 -13.91
CA GLN A 50 8.30 4.09 -15.18
C GLN A 50 7.57 2.91 -15.82
N SER A 51 7.69 1.70 -15.26
CA SER A 51 7.02 0.51 -15.80
C SER A 51 5.50 0.66 -15.75
N THR A 52 4.83 0.32 -16.85
CA THR A 52 3.37 0.38 -16.96
C THR A 52 2.67 -0.43 -15.87
N ALA A 53 3.25 -1.57 -15.47
CA ALA A 53 2.70 -2.39 -14.40
C ALA A 53 2.73 -1.66 -13.05
N THR A 54 3.88 -1.11 -12.69
CA THR A 54 4.08 -0.35 -11.45
C THR A 54 3.12 0.84 -11.36
N LYS A 55 3.02 1.62 -12.45
CA LYS A 55 2.09 2.74 -12.54
C LYS A 55 0.64 2.30 -12.36
N LYS A 56 0.24 1.16 -12.95
CA LYS A 56 -1.10 0.60 -12.78
C LYS A 56 -1.39 0.21 -11.33
N PHE A 57 -0.43 -0.41 -10.64
CA PHE A 57 -0.62 -0.77 -9.24
C PHE A 57 -0.82 0.46 -8.36
N ILE A 58 0.05 1.45 -8.51
CA ILE A 58 0.03 2.67 -7.68
C ILE A 58 -1.20 3.52 -8.01
N ALA A 59 -1.51 3.75 -9.29
CA ALA A 59 -2.71 4.47 -9.69
C ALA A 59 -4.00 3.78 -9.22
N GLY A 60 -4.01 2.45 -9.16
CA GLY A 60 -5.12 1.69 -8.57
C GLY A 60 -5.34 2.04 -7.10
N ARG A 61 -4.28 2.05 -6.29
CA ARG A 61 -4.38 2.37 -4.85
C ARG A 61 -4.67 3.85 -4.59
N VAL A 62 -4.07 4.75 -5.36
CA VAL A 62 -4.37 6.19 -5.25
C VAL A 62 -5.85 6.46 -5.55
N LYS A 63 -6.42 5.75 -6.53
CA LYS A 63 -7.86 5.82 -6.84
C LYS A 63 -8.75 5.26 -5.72
N GLU A 64 -8.24 4.30 -4.94
CA GLU A 64 -8.93 3.78 -3.74
C GLU A 64 -8.83 4.73 -2.54
N GLY A 65 -7.98 5.76 -2.61
CA GLY A 65 -7.81 6.76 -1.55
C GLY A 65 -6.55 6.56 -0.68
N TYR A 66 -5.65 5.65 -1.07
CA TYR A 66 -4.38 5.47 -0.36
C TYR A 66 -3.37 6.56 -0.70
N THR A 67 -2.63 7.01 0.31
CA THR A 67 -1.63 8.08 0.18
C THR A 67 -0.22 7.50 0.03
N GLN A 68 0.71 8.30 -0.49
CA GLN A 68 2.13 7.92 -0.58
C GLN A 68 2.70 7.40 0.75
N GLU A 69 2.26 7.95 1.87
CA GLU A 69 2.71 7.57 3.22
C GLU A 69 2.32 6.13 3.55
N ASP A 70 1.14 5.68 3.14
CA ASP A 70 0.70 4.29 3.32
C ASP A 70 1.61 3.33 2.57
N PHE A 71 2.02 3.68 1.35
CA PHE A 71 2.98 2.86 0.61
C PHE A 71 4.34 2.79 1.31
N MET A 72 4.84 3.93 1.82
CA MET A 72 6.12 3.96 2.53
C MET A 72 6.08 3.10 3.80
N LYS A 73 4.99 3.13 4.55
CA LYS A 73 4.79 2.29 5.75
C LYS A 73 4.73 0.80 5.40
N VAL A 74 4.00 0.44 4.34
CA VAL A 74 3.93 -0.96 3.87
C VAL A 74 5.31 -1.45 3.42
N ILE A 75 6.07 -0.61 2.71
CA ILE A 75 7.45 -0.95 2.32
C ILE A 75 8.30 -1.20 3.56
N ASP A 76 8.30 -0.29 4.53
CA ASP A 76 9.15 -0.42 5.73
C ASP A 76 8.84 -1.70 6.51
N LEU A 77 7.55 -2.00 6.71
CA LEU A 77 7.09 -3.22 7.37
C LEU A 77 7.54 -4.48 6.63
N LYS A 78 7.25 -4.57 5.33
CA LYS A 78 7.56 -5.77 4.55
C LYS A 78 9.05 -5.93 4.34
N VAL A 79 9.80 -4.84 4.16
CA VAL A 79 11.26 -4.90 4.09
C VAL A 79 11.80 -5.40 5.43
N SER A 80 11.41 -4.84 6.57
CA SER A 80 11.89 -5.31 7.87
C SER A 80 11.58 -6.79 8.12
N GLN A 81 10.40 -7.26 7.72
CA GLN A 81 10.03 -8.67 7.87
C GLN A 81 10.77 -9.58 6.89
N TRP A 82 10.87 -9.21 5.60
CA TRP A 82 11.33 -10.11 4.54
C TRP A 82 12.80 -9.97 4.19
N ILE A 83 13.46 -8.85 4.51
CA ILE A 83 14.88 -8.66 4.21
C ILE A 83 15.76 -9.68 4.96
N ASN A 84 15.32 -10.08 6.16
CA ASN A 84 15.99 -11.07 6.98
C ASN A 84 15.77 -12.51 6.50
N HIS A 85 14.81 -12.74 5.58
CA HIS A 85 14.51 -14.06 5.05
C HIS A 85 14.81 -14.11 3.54
N THR A 86 15.85 -14.84 3.17
CA THR A 86 16.32 -14.98 1.78
C THR A 86 15.24 -15.47 0.82
N GLU A 87 14.34 -16.34 1.29
CA GLU A 87 13.21 -16.85 0.51
C GLU A 87 12.16 -15.78 0.24
N PHE A 88 11.92 -14.87 1.20
CA PHE A 88 10.91 -13.82 1.08
C PHE A 88 11.44 -12.55 0.38
N SER A 89 12.74 -12.30 0.43
CA SER A 89 13.38 -11.15 -0.24
C SER A 89 13.12 -11.09 -1.76
N ARG A 90 12.88 -12.23 -2.43
CA ARG A 90 12.51 -12.27 -3.86
C ARG A 90 11.11 -11.72 -4.14
N PHE A 91 10.25 -11.66 -3.13
CA PHE A 91 8.87 -11.16 -3.21
C PHE A 91 8.76 -9.67 -2.88
N LEU A 92 9.85 -9.01 -2.46
CA LEU A 92 9.95 -7.56 -2.30
C LEU A 92 9.98 -6.86 -3.67
N ARG A 93 8.89 -7.01 -4.43
CA ARG A 93 8.71 -6.43 -5.77
C ARG A 93 7.44 -5.58 -5.79
N PRO A 94 7.40 -4.53 -6.62
CA PRO A 94 6.22 -3.65 -6.72
C PRO A 94 4.93 -4.42 -7.02
N SER A 95 5.01 -5.43 -7.90
CA SER A 95 3.86 -6.25 -8.29
C SER A 95 3.29 -7.09 -7.16
N THR A 96 4.10 -7.47 -6.18
CA THR A 96 3.66 -8.29 -5.04
C THR A 96 3.18 -7.39 -3.90
N LEU A 97 3.93 -6.32 -3.61
CA LEU A 97 3.63 -5.39 -2.52
C LEU A 97 2.39 -4.53 -2.80
N PHE A 98 2.23 -4.05 -4.04
CA PHE A 98 1.15 -3.14 -4.42
C PHE A 98 -0.01 -3.85 -5.13
N ASN A 99 -0.05 -5.18 -5.05
CA ASN A 99 -1.21 -5.95 -5.49
C ASN A 99 -2.43 -5.62 -4.61
N ALA A 100 -3.63 -5.61 -5.17
CA ALA A 100 -4.85 -5.14 -4.48
C ALA A 100 -5.09 -5.85 -3.17
N THR A 101 -5.15 -7.18 -3.28
CA THR A 101 -5.38 -8.04 -2.14
C THR A 101 -4.28 -7.88 -1.09
N ASN A 102 -3.02 -7.89 -1.51
CA ASN A 102 -1.90 -7.85 -0.56
C ASN A 102 -1.76 -6.49 0.13
N PHE A 103 -1.91 -5.40 -0.61
CA PHE A 103 -1.73 -4.05 -0.10
C PHE A 103 -2.74 -3.75 1.02
N GLU A 104 -4.01 -4.04 0.80
CA GLU A 104 -5.04 -3.91 1.83
C GLU A 104 -4.71 -4.74 3.07
N ASN A 105 -4.26 -5.99 2.89
CA ASN A 105 -3.84 -6.83 4.01
C ASN A 105 -2.65 -6.22 4.78
N TYR A 106 -1.67 -5.64 4.10
CA TYR A 106 -0.51 -5.02 4.75
C TYR A 106 -0.87 -3.72 5.47
N VAL A 107 -1.75 -2.89 4.90
CA VAL A 107 -2.27 -1.69 5.57
C VAL A 107 -3.07 -2.07 6.82
N ASN A 108 -3.89 -3.13 6.74
CA ASN A 108 -4.59 -3.66 7.91
C ASN A 108 -3.61 -4.16 8.96
N GLU A 109 -2.56 -4.92 8.59
CA GLU A 109 -1.51 -5.39 9.50
C GLU A 109 -0.87 -4.21 10.25
N LEU A 110 -0.52 -3.13 9.56
CA LEU A 110 -0.01 -1.88 10.15
C LEU A 110 -1.00 -1.30 11.19
N ALA A 111 -2.29 -1.32 10.89
CA ALA A 111 -3.33 -0.85 11.82
C ALA A 111 -3.46 -1.75 13.06
N ILE A 112 -3.12 -3.04 12.98
CA ILE A 112 -3.12 -3.95 14.14
C ILE A 112 -1.93 -3.69 15.06
N VAL A 113 -0.75 -3.36 14.52
CA VAL A 113 0.44 -3.01 15.32
C VAL A 113 0.20 -1.78 16.20
N GLN A 114 -0.71 -0.88 15.80
CA GLN A 114 -1.09 0.31 16.58
C GLN A 114 -2.16 0.08 17.66
N LYS A 115 -2.72 -1.13 17.78
CA LYS A 115 -3.59 -1.46 18.94
C LYS A 115 -2.73 -2.08 20.05
N PRO A 116 -2.53 -1.40 21.19
CA PRO A 116 -1.98 -2.06 22.36
C PRO A 116 -3.05 -3.03 22.89
N LYS A 117 -3.06 -4.27 22.38
CA LYS A 117 -3.72 -5.36 23.08
C LYS A 117 -2.81 -5.76 24.24
N LYS A 118 -2.93 -5.02 25.34
CA LYS A 118 -2.79 -5.59 26.68
C LYS A 118 -3.73 -6.79 26.77
N ARG A 119 -3.21 -7.98 26.48
CA ARG A 119 -3.64 -9.20 27.14
C ARG A 119 -2.37 -9.85 27.65
N MET A 120 -1.94 -9.36 28.81
CA MET A 120 -1.16 -10.17 29.73
C MET A 120 -1.95 -11.45 29.92
N LEU A 121 -1.54 -12.56 29.30
CA LEU A 121 -1.83 -13.85 29.88
C LEU A 121 -0.96 -13.88 31.13
N ALA A 122 -1.55 -13.47 32.25
CA ALA A 122 -0.99 -13.78 33.55
C ALA A 122 -0.86 -15.30 33.58
N LEU A 123 0.38 -15.78 33.51
CA LEU A 123 0.70 -17.16 33.86
C LEU A 123 0.09 -17.37 35.26
N PRO A 124 -0.81 -18.34 35.47
CA PRO A 124 -1.21 -18.67 36.82
C PRO A 124 0.05 -19.12 37.54
N VAL A 125 0.53 -18.31 38.48
CA VAL A 125 1.55 -18.72 39.44
C VAL A 125 0.88 -19.82 40.24
N LEU A 126 1.17 -21.07 39.87
CA LEU A 126 0.77 -22.24 40.60
C LEU A 126 1.64 -22.26 41.86
N ASP A 127 1.14 -21.62 42.92
CA ASP A 127 1.81 -21.52 44.20
C ASP A 127 1.65 -22.85 44.96
N PHE A 128 2.70 -23.67 44.92
CA PHE A 128 2.75 -24.97 45.59
C PHE A 128 3.11 -24.89 47.08
N THR A 129 3.15 -23.70 47.71
CA THR A 129 3.60 -23.57 49.11
C THR A 129 2.50 -23.62 50.16
N LYS A 130 1.23 -23.79 49.76
CA LYS A 130 0.17 -24.04 50.73
C LYS A 130 0.10 -25.53 51.09
N GLY A 131 0.94 -25.90 52.06
CA GLY A 131 0.90 -27.18 52.74
C GLY A 131 -0.48 -27.44 53.35
N ASP A 132 -1.03 -28.60 53.03
CA ASP A 132 -2.10 -29.22 53.79
C ASP A 132 -1.44 -30.17 54.79
N GLU A 133 -1.03 -29.60 55.92
CA GLU A 133 -0.83 -30.32 57.17
C GLU A 133 -2.11 -30.13 57.97
N HIS A 134 -3.10 -31.03 57.85
CA HIS A 134 -4.14 -31.20 58.88
C HIS A 134 -4.59 -32.66 58.95
N VAL A 135 -3.87 -33.39 59.81
CA VAL A 135 -4.26 -34.52 60.70
C VAL A 135 -4.97 -35.75 60.12
#